data_AF-A0A7W0CDP0-F1
#
_entry.id   AF-A0A7W0CDP0-F1
#
_cell.length_a   1.000
_cell.length_b   1.000
_cell.length_c   1.000
_cell.angle_alpha   90.00
_cell.angle_beta   90.00
_cell.angle_gamma   90.00
#
_symmetry.space_group_name_H-M   'P 1'
#
loop_
_entity.id
_entity.type
_entity.pdbx_description
1 polymer ?
#
loop_
_entity_poly.entity_id
_entity_poly.type
_entity_poly.pdbx_seq_one_letter_code
_entity_poly.pdbx_strand_id
1 'polypeptide(L)'
;MGPIAKQAWIHLTGDGEIAAVRRAVSDHARENDLPEHRAGELLIAATELATNLVKHAGKGAMLVRRTGAGLQLLTLDSGPGMPDLLPFERQPGSTAGTLGIGLGAIARLSDWYDAYSLPGRGSVFAAGFGCEQEEADGLIRPLAGESACGDGYAVRREDGVTRLMLSDGLGHGPLAESATRNAMRAFLAATPQPPAELLRHLHEELRHTRGAAVGVAELDPAAGRLRFAGLGNINGVIAGRNQRNLTSLPGIVGHQSPTVREYDYTLPPAALVILHSDGLNPRWDLDSYPGLRTRAPLVIAATLLRDAGLRRDDAGVLVART
;
A
#
# COMPACT_ATOMS: atom_id res chain seq x y z
N MET A 1 -8.31 -4.08 -8.23
CA MET A 1 -8.29 -2.67 -7.79
C MET A 1 -7.95 -1.79 -8.99
N GLY A 2 -8.76 -0.77 -9.30
CA GLY A 2 -8.58 0.13 -10.45
C GLY A 2 -7.42 1.13 -10.31
N PRO A 3 -7.21 2.06 -11.28
CA PRO A 3 -6.07 2.98 -11.29
C PRO A 3 -6.00 3.86 -10.03
N ILE A 4 -4.81 4.40 -9.71
CA ILE A 4 -4.47 5.11 -8.44
C ILE A 4 -5.70 5.82 -7.90
N ALA A 5 -6.28 5.24 -6.87
CA ALA A 5 -7.38 5.87 -6.18
C ALA A 5 -6.89 7.22 -5.68
N LYS A 6 -7.69 8.28 -5.92
CA LYS A 6 -7.41 9.59 -5.36
C LYS A 6 -7.11 9.43 -3.88
N GLN A 7 -5.93 9.89 -3.50
CA GLN A 7 -5.40 9.74 -2.16
C GLN A 7 -4.88 11.09 -1.66
N ALA A 8 -5.05 11.35 -0.38
CA ALA A 8 -4.56 12.55 0.27
C ALA A 8 -3.75 12.18 1.51
N TRP A 9 -2.46 12.51 1.46
CA TRP A 9 -1.58 12.50 2.62
C TRP A 9 -1.70 13.85 3.35
N ILE A 10 -1.98 13.80 4.65
CA ILE A 10 -2.15 14.96 5.52
C ILE A 10 -1.13 14.82 6.63
N HIS A 11 -0.17 15.75 6.67
CA HIS A 11 0.77 15.83 7.78
C HIS A 11 0.09 16.45 9.00
N LEU A 12 0.28 15.81 10.15
CA LEU A 12 -0.29 16.23 11.41
C LEU A 12 0.87 16.63 12.33
N THR A 13 0.91 17.90 12.73
CA THR A 13 1.89 18.43 13.69
C THR A 13 1.26 19.11 14.90
N GLY A 14 -0.05 19.36 14.86
CA GLY A 14 -0.84 19.87 15.98
C GLY A 14 -2.35 19.76 15.72
N ASP A 15 -3.13 20.41 16.58
CA ASP A 15 -4.60 20.36 16.52
C ASP A 15 -5.18 21.14 15.34
N GLY A 16 -4.42 22.09 14.77
CA GLY A 16 -4.88 22.92 13.65
C GLY A 16 -5.17 22.11 12.39
N GLU A 17 -4.48 21.00 12.19
CA GLU A 17 -4.60 20.13 11.02
C GLU A 17 -5.77 19.15 11.11
N ILE A 18 -6.43 19.02 12.27
CA ILE A 18 -7.64 18.20 12.43
C ILE A 18 -8.76 18.72 11.52
N ALA A 19 -8.87 20.04 11.34
CA ALA A 19 -9.82 20.63 10.41
C ALA A 19 -9.53 20.25 8.95
N ALA A 20 -8.26 20.12 8.57
CA ALA A 20 -7.85 19.68 7.23
C ALA A 20 -8.20 18.20 7.00
N VAL A 21 -8.00 17.34 8.02
CA VAL A 21 -8.45 15.94 8.01
C VAL A 21 -9.94 15.86 7.76
N ARG A 22 -10.75 16.58 8.54
CA ARG A 22 -12.22 16.56 8.41
C ARG A 22 -12.66 16.97 7.01
N ARG A 23 -12.07 18.03 6.45
CA ARG A 23 -12.35 18.48 5.08
C ARG A 23 -12.02 17.41 4.04
N ALA A 24 -10.80 16.87 4.09
CA ALA A 24 -10.36 15.86 3.14
C ALA A 24 -11.23 14.60 3.20
N VAL A 25 -11.59 14.15 4.40
CA VAL A 25 -12.49 13.00 4.61
C VAL A 25 -13.86 13.26 4.02
N SER A 26 -14.47 14.42 4.29
CA SER A 26 -15.77 14.79 3.73
C SER A 26 -15.73 14.89 2.21
N ASP A 27 -14.65 15.44 1.64
CA ASP A 27 -14.49 15.52 0.18
C ASP A 27 -14.40 14.14 -0.46
N HIS A 28 -13.61 13.21 0.11
CA HIS A 28 -13.52 11.84 -0.40
C HIS A 28 -14.82 11.06 -0.20
N ALA A 29 -15.52 11.24 0.92
CA ALA A 29 -16.82 10.60 1.16
C ALA A 29 -17.85 11.02 0.11
N ARG A 30 -17.91 12.32 -0.19
CA ARG A 30 -18.80 12.87 -1.22
C ARG A 30 -18.41 12.41 -2.62
N GLU A 31 -17.13 12.43 -2.98
CA GLU A 31 -16.66 12.00 -4.30
C GLU A 31 -16.80 10.49 -4.56
N ASN A 32 -16.91 9.70 -3.49
CA ASN A 32 -17.11 8.26 -3.55
C ASN A 32 -18.59 7.87 -3.34
N ASP A 33 -19.51 8.84 -3.30
CA ASP A 33 -20.95 8.64 -3.07
C ASP A 33 -21.25 7.77 -1.84
N LEU A 34 -20.43 7.93 -0.78
CA LEU A 34 -20.57 7.14 0.44
C LEU A 34 -21.89 7.54 1.15
N PRO A 35 -22.70 6.57 1.62
CA PRO A 35 -23.95 6.88 2.32
C PRO A 35 -23.73 7.83 3.50
N GLU A 36 -24.65 8.76 3.72
CA GLU A 36 -24.50 9.84 4.72
C GLU A 36 -24.17 9.30 6.13
N HIS A 37 -24.82 8.21 6.55
CA HIS A 37 -24.51 7.57 7.83
C HIS A 37 -23.06 7.07 7.89
N ARG A 38 -22.57 6.38 6.83
CA ARG A 38 -21.18 5.89 6.75
C ARG A 38 -20.18 7.05 6.69
N ALA A 39 -20.53 8.15 6.02
CA ALA A 39 -19.69 9.35 5.99
C ALA A 39 -19.53 9.98 7.38
N GLY A 40 -20.59 9.99 8.19
CA GLY A 40 -20.53 10.40 9.59
C GLY A 40 -19.63 9.51 10.44
N GLU A 41 -19.74 8.20 10.28
CA GLU A 41 -18.91 7.21 10.99
C GLU A 41 -17.42 7.31 10.63
N LEU A 42 -17.13 7.46 9.34
CA LEU A 42 -15.79 7.72 8.81
C LEU A 42 -15.19 9.00 9.41
N LEU A 43 -15.97 10.09 9.50
CA LEU A 43 -15.53 11.37 10.04
C LEU A 43 -15.18 11.28 11.53
N ILE A 44 -15.96 10.53 12.31
CA ILE A 44 -15.67 10.26 13.73
C ILE A 44 -14.36 9.50 13.83
N ALA A 45 -14.22 8.37 13.12
CA ALA A 45 -13.01 7.55 13.16
C ALA A 45 -11.76 8.32 12.73
N ALA A 46 -11.86 9.13 11.68
CA ALA A 46 -10.76 9.98 11.22
C ALA A 46 -10.32 11.01 12.26
N THR A 47 -11.29 11.66 12.92
CA THR A 47 -11.01 12.67 13.96
C THR A 47 -10.35 12.03 15.17
N GLU A 48 -10.83 10.85 15.60
CA GLU A 48 -10.22 10.09 16.70
C GLU A 48 -8.81 9.62 16.36
N LEU A 49 -8.59 9.06 15.16
CA LEU A 49 -7.25 8.66 14.69
C LEU A 49 -6.27 9.84 14.64
N ALA A 50 -6.69 10.97 14.08
CA ALA A 50 -5.86 12.17 13.99
C ALA A 50 -5.53 12.75 15.38
N THR A 51 -6.53 12.85 16.25
CA THR A 51 -6.35 13.37 17.62
C THR A 51 -5.43 12.47 18.42
N ASN A 52 -5.61 11.15 18.34
CA ASN A 52 -4.74 10.19 19.03
C ASN A 52 -3.30 10.28 18.52
N LEU A 53 -3.10 10.39 17.20
CA LEU A 53 -1.77 10.55 16.62
C LEU A 53 -1.08 11.82 17.14
N VAL A 54 -1.75 12.98 17.11
CA VAL A 54 -1.17 14.24 17.61
C VAL A 54 -0.88 14.15 19.10
N LYS A 55 -1.84 13.67 19.91
CA LYS A 55 -1.72 13.62 21.36
C LYS A 55 -0.63 12.67 21.85
N HIS A 56 -0.46 11.52 21.20
CA HIS A 56 0.42 10.45 21.70
C HIS A 56 1.75 10.34 20.95
N ALA A 57 1.81 10.73 19.67
CA ALA A 57 3.04 10.71 18.88
C ALA A 57 3.60 12.10 18.58
N GLY A 58 2.84 13.18 18.84
CA GLY A 58 3.21 14.56 18.57
C GLY A 58 3.13 14.93 17.08
N LYS A 59 3.57 14.04 16.20
CA LYS A 59 3.50 14.23 14.74
C LYS A 59 3.38 12.92 13.99
N GLY A 60 2.87 13.00 12.77
CA GLY A 60 2.78 11.87 11.87
C GLY A 60 2.07 12.24 10.58
N ALA A 61 1.49 11.24 9.92
CA ALA A 61 0.70 11.45 8.72
C ALA A 61 -0.57 10.62 8.76
N MET A 62 -1.61 11.16 8.14
CA MET A 62 -2.85 10.45 7.85
C MET A 62 -3.04 10.37 6.34
N LEU A 63 -3.45 9.21 5.85
CA LEU A 63 -3.89 8.98 4.50
C LEU A 63 -5.40 8.73 4.51
N VAL A 64 -6.09 9.41 3.60
CA VAL A 64 -7.43 9.05 3.14
C VAL A 64 -7.30 8.63 1.70
N ARG A 65 -7.85 7.48 1.33
CA ARG A 65 -7.92 7.07 -0.06
C ARG A 65 -9.17 6.28 -0.37
N ARG A 66 -9.52 6.27 -1.64
CA ARG A 66 -10.56 5.39 -2.18
C ARG A 66 -10.05 3.96 -2.36
N THR A 67 -10.93 2.98 -2.17
CA THR A 67 -10.69 1.59 -2.57
C THR A 67 -12.00 0.97 -3.05
N GLY A 68 -12.08 0.63 -4.34
CA GLY A 68 -13.32 0.18 -4.96
C GLY A 68 -14.47 1.19 -4.76
N ALA A 69 -15.51 0.76 -4.05
CA ALA A 69 -16.67 1.56 -3.67
C ALA A 69 -16.59 2.15 -2.25
N GLY A 70 -15.51 1.92 -1.51
CA GLY A 70 -15.31 2.40 -0.15
C GLY A 70 -14.09 3.32 0.01
N LEU A 71 -13.80 3.65 1.26
CA LEU A 71 -12.69 4.48 1.67
C LEU A 71 -11.86 3.78 2.75
N GLN A 72 -10.55 4.03 2.72
CA GLN A 72 -9.62 3.59 3.75
C GLN A 72 -9.00 4.80 4.44
N LEU A 73 -8.86 4.70 5.75
CA LEU A 73 -8.07 5.58 6.58
C LEU A 73 -6.81 4.85 7.00
N LEU A 74 -5.68 5.55 6.99
CA LEU A 74 -4.43 5.05 7.53
C LEU A 74 -3.75 6.17 8.31
N THR A 75 -3.26 5.90 9.51
CA THR A 75 -2.33 6.78 10.21
C THR A 75 -1.01 6.08 10.42
N LEU A 76 0.08 6.86 10.38
CA LEU A 76 1.41 6.39 10.70
C LEU A 76 2.20 7.47 11.44
N ASP A 77 2.93 7.05 12.45
CA ASP A 77 3.81 7.88 13.26
C ASP A 77 5.13 7.16 13.56
N SER A 78 6.16 7.95 13.87
CA SER A 78 7.46 7.48 14.37
C SER A 78 7.66 7.90 15.83
N GLY A 79 6.57 7.96 16.59
CA GLY A 79 6.55 8.33 17.99
C GLY A 79 6.99 7.18 18.92
N PRO A 80 6.60 7.22 20.21
CA PRO A 80 7.06 6.25 21.20
C PRO A 80 6.56 4.82 20.95
N GLY A 81 5.53 4.64 20.13
CA GLY A 81 4.85 3.36 19.95
C GLY A 81 4.03 2.94 21.18
N MET A 82 3.33 1.83 21.06
CA MET A 82 2.48 1.27 22.11
C MET A 82 2.94 -0.16 22.41
N PRO A 83 3.28 -0.50 23.67
CA PRO A 83 3.80 -1.82 24.03
C PRO A 83 2.74 -2.93 23.94
N ASP A 84 1.47 -2.62 24.26
CA ASP A 84 0.37 -3.59 24.32
C ASP A 84 -0.75 -3.22 23.33
N LEU A 85 -0.41 -3.08 22.05
CA LEU A 85 -1.43 -3.10 21.00
C LEU A 85 -1.89 -4.55 20.81
N LEU A 86 -2.72 -5.03 21.73
CA LEU A 86 -3.46 -6.26 21.50
C LEU A 86 -4.27 -6.09 20.21
N PRO A 87 -4.25 -7.08 19.29
CA PRO A 87 -5.18 -7.04 18.17
C PRO A 87 -6.56 -6.80 18.76
N PHE A 88 -7.24 -5.84 18.17
CA PHE A 88 -8.61 -5.57 18.50
C PHE A 88 -9.45 -6.76 17.99
N GLU A 89 -9.42 -7.86 18.72
CA GLU A 89 -10.00 -9.11 18.26
C GLU A 89 -11.53 -8.96 18.23
N ARG A 90 -12.12 -9.30 17.09
CA ARG A 90 -13.54 -9.66 16.97
C ARG A 90 -13.81 -10.95 17.78
N GLN A 91 -13.66 -10.93 19.10
CA GLN A 91 -14.19 -12.00 19.96
C GLN A 91 -15.62 -11.64 20.36
N PRO A 92 -16.64 -12.44 20.00
CA PRO A 92 -17.96 -12.32 20.63
C PRO A 92 -17.79 -12.62 22.12
N GLY A 93 -17.98 -11.63 22.97
CA GLY A 93 -17.95 -11.79 24.43
C GLY A 93 -16.65 -11.41 25.14
N SER A 94 -15.64 -10.86 24.45
CA SER A 94 -14.49 -10.27 25.16
C SER A 94 -14.84 -8.86 25.64
N THR A 95 -14.89 -8.68 26.96
CA THR A 95 -15.00 -7.37 27.58
C THR A 95 -13.74 -6.57 27.27
N ALA A 96 -13.93 -5.50 26.49
CA ALA A 96 -12.95 -4.48 26.11
C ALA A 96 -11.91 -4.20 27.22
N GLY A 97 -10.75 -4.85 27.13
CA GLY A 97 -9.61 -4.57 27.98
C GLY A 97 -8.95 -3.27 27.55
N THR A 98 -9.22 -2.19 28.28
CA THR A 98 -8.40 -0.94 28.33
C THR A 98 -8.08 -0.21 27.03
N LEU A 99 -8.89 -0.38 25.97
CA LEU A 99 -8.84 0.56 24.85
C LEU A 99 -9.49 1.88 25.27
N GLY A 100 -8.78 2.99 25.06
CA GLY A 100 -9.37 4.31 25.21
C GLY A 100 -10.63 4.44 24.34
N ILE A 101 -11.61 5.22 24.81
CA ILE A 101 -12.94 5.37 24.20
C ILE A 101 -12.87 5.60 22.67
N GLY A 102 -11.89 6.36 22.20
CA GLY A 102 -11.70 6.67 20.78
C GLY A 102 -11.31 5.47 19.90
N LEU A 103 -10.42 4.59 20.37
CA LEU A 103 -10.01 3.40 19.61
C LEU A 103 -11.12 2.34 19.56
N GLY A 104 -11.92 2.22 20.63
CA GLY A 104 -13.12 1.38 20.64
C GLY A 104 -14.21 1.88 19.69
N ALA A 105 -14.30 3.19 19.46
CA ALA A 105 -15.21 3.75 18.46
C ALA A 105 -14.80 3.34 17.04
N ILE A 106 -13.52 3.42 16.69
CA ILE A 106 -13.02 3.02 15.36
C ILE A 106 -13.38 1.56 15.08
N ALA A 107 -13.06 0.66 16.01
CA ALA A 107 -13.35 -0.77 15.93
C ALA A 107 -14.83 -1.08 15.65
N ARG A 108 -15.74 -0.30 16.26
CA ARG A 108 -17.19 -0.46 16.12
C ARG A 108 -17.75 0.12 14.81
N LEU A 109 -17.15 1.19 14.31
CA LEU A 109 -17.67 1.97 13.18
C LEU A 109 -17.11 1.51 11.82
N SER A 110 -15.88 0.99 11.81
CA SER A 110 -15.22 0.49 10.60
C SER A 110 -15.71 -0.92 10.22
N ASP A 111 -15.72 -1.23 8.92
CA ASP A 111 -16.01 -2.60 8.44
C ASP A 111 -14.86 -3.56 8.77
N TRP A 112 -13.64 -3.06 8.67
CA TRP A 112 -12.42 -3.72 9.10
C TRP A 112 -11.41 -2.68 9.58
N TYR A 113 -10.46 -3.14 10.39
CA TYR A 113 -9.39 -2.33 10.90
C TYR A 113 -8.24 -3.23 11.37
N ASP A 114 -7.04 -2.70 11.35
CA ASP A 114 -5.85 -3.37 11.87
C ASP A 114 -4.83 -2.33 12.32
N ALA A 115 -3.93 -2.74 13.20
CA ALA A 115 -2.92 -1.86 13.77
C ALA A 115 -1.62 -2.61 14.03
N TYR A 116 -0.53 -1.86 13.93
CA TYR A 116 0.79 -2.34 14.29
C TYR A 116 1.56 -1.23 15.00
N SER A 117 2.17 -1.55 16.13
CA SER A 117 3.05 -0.61 16.83
C SER A 117 4.18 -1.36 17.49
N LEU A 118 5.32 -0.68 17.57
CA LEU A 118 6.48 -1.20 18.25
C LEU A 118 7.08 -0.10 19.12
N PRO A 119 7.39 -0.39 20.40
CA PRO A 119 8.06 0.56 21.28
C PRO A 119 9.31 1.16 20.63
N GLY A 120 9.40 2.49 20.64
CA GLY A 120 10.49 3.26 20.05
C GLY A 120 10.50 3.37 18.53
N ARG A 121 9.52 2.77 17.82
CA ARG A 121 9.39 2.89 16.35
C ARG A 121 8.10 3.54 15.87
N GLY A 122 7.13 3.73 16.76
CA GLY A 122 5.85 4.37 16.47
C GLY A 122 4.78 3.39 16.00
N SER A 123 3.63 3.92 15.59
CA SER A 123 2.42 3.14 15.30
C SER A 123 1.90 3.33 13.88
N VAL A 124 1.10 2.36 13.45
CA VAL A 124 0.34 2.34 12.21
C VAL A 124 -1.07 1.86 12.54
N PHE A 125 -2.10 2.57 12.08
CA PHE A 125 -3.50 2.14 12.18
C PHE A 125 -4.16 2.24 10.81
N ALA A 126 -4.89 1.22 10.41
CA ALA A 126 -5.68 1.20 9.18
C ALA A 126 -7.13 0.85 9.48
N ALA A 127 -8.07 1.45 8.75
CA ALA A 127 -9.50 1.14 8.85
C ALA A 127 -10.20 1.33 7.50
N GLY A 128 -11.18 0.49 7.19
CA GLY A 128 -11.98 0.55 5.97
C GLY A 128 -13.47 0.82 6.22
N PHE A 129 -14.08 1.56 5.30
CA PHE A 129 -15.49 1.99 5.33
C PHE A 129 -16.12 1.83 3.95
N GLY A 130 -17.15 0.99 3.83
CA GLY A 130 -17.75 0.59 2.56
C GLY A 130 -16.86 -0.32 1.73
N CYS A 131 -15.87 -0.98 2.35
CA CYS A 131 -14.92 -1.85 1.67
C CYS A 131 -14.46 -3.00 2.57
N GLU A 132 -14.05 -4.10 1.94
CA GLU A 132 -13.43 -5.23 2.63
C GLU A 132 -11.92 -5.04 2.78
N GLN A 133 -11.31 -5.88 3.63
CA GLN A 133 -9.87 -5.95 3.73
C GLN A 133 -9.31 -6.74 2.55
N GLU A 134 -8.30 -6.19 1.89
CA GLU A 134 -7.70 -6.79 0.70
C GLU A 134 -6.53 -7.73 1.05
N GLU A 135 -6.45 -8.88 0.38
CA GLU A 135 -5.30 -9.80 0.47
C GLU A 135 -4.06 -9.30 -0.30
N ALA A 136 -4.20 -8.23 -1.08
CA ALA A 136 -3.10 -7.56 -1.76
C ALA A 136 -3.37 -6.06 -1.81
N ASP A 137 -2.49 -5.29 -1.17
CA ASP A 137 -2.64 -3.86 -1.03
C ASP A 137 -1.27 -3.18 -0.89
N GLY A 138 -1.19 -1.91 -1.24
CA GLY A 138 0.04 -1.16 -1.32
C GLY A 138 -0.14 0.30 -0.92
N LEU A 139 0.93 1.06 -0.97
CA LEU A 139 0.95 2.51 -0.74
C LEU A 139 1.96 3.15 -1.67
N ILE A 140 1.64 4.38 -2.06
CA ILE A 140 2.59 5.27 -2.72
C ILE A 140 2.66 6.59 -1.97
N ARG A 141 3.83 7.20 -1.91
CA ARG A 141 4.07 8.50 -1.31
C ARG A 141 4.86 9.36 -2.28
N PRO A 142 4.38 10.56 -2.62
CA PRO A 142 5.12 11.45 -3.47
C PRO A 142 6.42 11.93 -2.81
N LEU A 143 7.41 12.30 -3.62
CA LEU A 143 8.56 13.07 -3.20
C LEU A 143 8.13 14.27 -2.36
N ALA A 144 8.89 14.60 -1.31
CA ALA A 144 8.56 15.71 -0.44
C ALA A 144 8.44 17.04 -1.22
N GLY A 145 7.26 17.67 -1.14
CA GLY A 145 6.94 18.91 -1.87
C GLY A 145 6.19 18.68 -3.18
N GLU A 146 6.10 17.44 -3.66
CA GLU A 146 5.29 17.06 -4.82
C GLU A 146 3.89 16.61 -4.39
N SER A 147 2.91 16.84 -5.26
CA SER A 147 1.54 16.31 -5.10
C SER A 147 1.27 15.11 -6.01
N ALA A 148 2.06 14.93 -7.06
CA ALA A 148 1.99 13.81 -8.00
C ALA A 148 3.15 12.84 -7.72
N CYS A 149 2.83 11.55 -7.63
CA CYS A 149 3.81 10.50 -7.34
C CYS A 149 4.17 9.74 -8.63
N GLY A 150 5.46 9.58 -8.90
CA GLY A 150 5.98 8.74 -9.98
C GLY A 150 5.70 7.26 -9.78
N ASP A 151 5.49 6.81 -8.55
CA ASP A 151 5.18 5.42 -8.22
C ASP A 151 3.69 5.09 -8.32
N GLY A 152 3.38 3.84 -8.64
CA GLY A 152 2.01 3.36 -8.74
C GLY A 152 1.94 1.85 -8.83
N TYR A 153 0.84 1.29 -8.34
CA TYR A 153 0.65 -0.15 -8.30
C TYR A 153 -0.74 -0.57 -8.76
N ALA A 154 -0.87 -1.78 -9.28
CA ALA A 154 -2.13 -2.38 -9.69
C ALA A 154 -2.22 -3.85 -9.28
N VAL A 155 -3.45 -4.29 -8.98
CA VAL A 155 -3.76 -5.67 -8.58
C VAL A 155 -4.95 -6.19 -9.38
N ARG A 156 -4.76 -7.35 -10.01
CA ARG A 156 -5.81 -8.15 -10.66
C ARG A 156 -5.94 -9.51 -10.00
N ARG A 157 -7.17 -9.99 -9.86
CA ARG A 157 -7.46 -11.34 -9.36
C ARG A 157 -8.43 -12.02 -10.29
N GLU A 158 -8.02 -13.14 -10.85
CA GLU A 158 -8.75 -13.91 -11.86
C GLU A 158 -8.48 -15.40 -11.62
N ASP A 159 -9.54 -16.21 -11.52
CA ASP A 159 -9.45 -17.67 -11.39
C ASP A 159 -8.50 -18.18 -10.28
N GLY A 160 -8.48 -17.49 -9.13
CA GLY A 160 -7.60 -17.83 -8.01
C GLY A 160 -6.14 -17.39 -8.17
N VAL A 161 -5.79 -16.79 -9.32
CA VAL A 161 -4.48 -16.21 -9.60
C VAL A 161 -4.50 -14.72 -9.29
N THR A 162 -3.52 -14.24 -8.53
CA THR A 162 -3.34 -12.80 -8.26
C THR A 162 -2.17 -12.27 -9.07
N ARG A 163 -2.39 -11.23 -9.86
CA ARG A 163 -1.34 -10.50 -10.58
C ARG A 163 -1.10 -9.14 -9.94
N LEU A 164 0.16 -8.84 -9.68
CA LEU A 164 0.65 -7.62 -9.08
C LEU A 164 1.50 -6.87 -10.10
N MET A 165 1.35 -5.55 -10.13
CA MET A 165 2.27 -4.66 -10.83
C MET A 165 2.68 -3.54 -9.91
N LEU A 166 3.98 -3.23 -9.86
CA LEU A 166 4.51 -1.98 -9.34
C LEU A 166 5.30 -1.29 -10.44
N SER A 167 5.09 0.02 -10.58
CA SER A 167 5.70 0.89 -11.59
C SER A 167 6.28 2.11 -10.91
N ASP A 168 7.48 2.49 -11.33
CA ASP A 168 8.21 3.71 -10.95
C ASP A 168 8.50 4.48 -12.25
N GLY A 169 7.76 5.56 -12.45
CA GLY A 169 7.85 6.39 -13.66
C GLY A 169 9.10 7.25 -13.64
N LEU A 170 9.79 7.39 -14.77
CA LEU A 170 11.09 8.08 -14.78
C LEU A 170 11.04 9.54 -14.29
N GLY A 171 11.79 9.81 -13.22
CA GLY A 171 11.86 11.10 -12.55
C GLY A 171 10.78 11.22 -11.47
N HIS A 172 10.28 12.42 -11.23
CA HIS A 172 9.20 12.67 -10.27
C HIS A 172 8.15 13.63 -10.86
N GLY A 173 7.04 13.79 -10.14
CA GLY A 173 5.99 14.74 -10.46
C GLY A 173 5.07 14.27 -11.61
N PRO A 174 4.30 15.18 -12.24
CA PRO A 174 3.18 14.83 -13.11
C PRO A 174 3.52 13.98 -14.34
N LEU A 175 4.73 14.11 -14.89
CA LEU A 175 5.16 13.33 -16.06
C LEU A 175 5.53 11.88 -15.70
N ALA A 176 6.16 11.68 -14.54
CA ALA A 176 6.42 10.34 -14.00
C ALA A 176 5.10 9.66 -13.64
N GLU A 177 4.22 10.37 -12.92
CA GLU A 177 2.87 9.91 -12.59
C GLU A 177 2.08 9.52 -13.84
N SER A 178 2.15 10.31 -14.92
CA SER A 178 1.46 10.00 -16.17
C SER A 178 1.98 8.71 -16.82
N ALA A 179 3.28 8.45 -16.79
CA ALA A 179 3.84 7.20 -17.32
C ALA A 179 3.33 6.01 -16.52
N THR A 180 3.42 6.08 -15.20
CA THR A 180 2.92 5.04 -14.29
C THR A 180 1.40 4.82 -14.42
N ARG A 181 0.60 5.89 -14.55
CA ARG A 181 -0.85 5.78 -14.75
C ARG A 181 -1.19 5.09 -16.06
N ASN A 182 -0.43 5.34 -17.13
CA ASN A 182 -0.59 4.64 -18.40
C ASN A 182 -0.23 3.15 -18.25
N ALA A 183 0.86 2.83 -17.55
CA ALA A 183 1.25 1.45 -17.24
C ALA A 183 0.13 0.70 -16.50
N MET A 184 -0.44 1.33 -15.47
CA MET A 184 -1.53 0.76 -14.68
C MET A 184 -2.79 0.54 -15.50
N ARG A 185 -3.15 1.49 -16.37
CA ARG A 185 -4.30 1.35 -17.27
C ARG A 185 -4.11 0.17 -18.22
N ALA A 186 -2.94 0.08 -18.86
CA ALA A 186 -2.61 -1.01 -19.76
C ALA A 186 -2.61 -2.37 -19.05
N PHE A 187 -2.00 -2.47 -17.88
CA PHE A 187 -2.00 -3.69 -17.06
C PHE A 187 -3.41 -4.15 -16.67
N LEU A 188 -4.27 -3.21 -16.28
CA LEU A 188 -5.65 -3.49 -15.88
C LEU A 188 -6.54 -3.89 -17.08
N ALA A 189 -6.27 -3.35 -18.26
CA ALA A 189 -7.03 -3.64 -19.48
C ALA A 189 -6.53 -4.88 -20.25
N ALA A 190 -5.29 -5.30 -20.02
CA ALA A 190 -4.68 -6.41 -20.74
C ALA A 190 -5.42 -7.73 -20.51
N THR A 191 -5.43 -8.61 -21.51
CA THR A 191 -5.89 -9.99 -21.30
C THR A 191 -4.97 -10.73 -20.32
N PRO A 192 -5.49 -11.72 -19.58
CA PRO A 192 -4.70 -12.54 -18.66
C PRO A 192 -3.54 -13.22 -19.43
N GLN A 193 -2.31 -12.89 -19.07
CA GLN A 193 -1.11 -13.43 -19.73
C GLN A 193 0.08 -13.45 -18.75
N PRO A 194 1.13 -14.23 -19.04
CA PRO A 194 2.31 -14.33 -18.17
C PRO A 194 3.01 -12.98 -17.93
N PRO A 195 3.69 -12.80 -16.79
CA PRO A 195 4.43 -11.58 -16.45
C PRO A 195 5.32 -11.04 -17.57
N ALA A 196 6.08 -11.89 -18.28
CA ALA A 196 6.95 -11.42 -19.36
C ALA A 196 6.17 -10.83 -20.55
N GLU A 197 5.04 -11.42 -20.92
CA GLU A 197 4.18 -10.89 -22.00
C GLU A 197 3.48 -9.60 -21.57
N LEU A 198 3.02 -9.51 -20.32
CA LEU A 198 2.50 -8.26 -19.77
C LEU A 198 3.56 -7.16 -19.85
N LEU A 199 4.81 -7.43 -19.46
CA LEU A 199 5.89 -6.46 -19.52
C LEU A 199 6.20 -6.00 -20.95
N ARG A 200 6.14 -6.90 -21.94
CA ARG A 200 6.27 -6.52 -23.36
C ARG A 200 5.11 -5.66 -23.82
N HIS A 201 3.88 -6.00 -23.45
CA HIS A 201 2.72 -5.18 -23.75
C HIS A 201 2.85 -3.77 -23.14
N LEU A 202 3.25 -3.67 -21.87
CA LEU A 202 3.51 -2.40 -21.20
C LEU A 202 4.63 -1.60 -21.89
N HIS A 203 5.65 -2.27 -22.43
CA HIS A 203 6.71 -1.62 -23.19
C HIS A 203 6.16 -0.90 -24.43
N GLU A 204 5.22 -1.52 -25.15
CA GLU A 204 4.55 -0.91 -26.29
C GLU A 204 3.73 0.31 -25.89
N GLU A 205 2.92 0.18 -24.84
CA GLU A 205 2.00 1.22 -24.36
C GLU A 205 2.75 2.45 -23.82
N LEU A 206 3.97 2.26 -23.29
CA LEU A 206 4.76 3.32 -22.69
C LEU A 206 5.74 4.01 -23.64
N ARG A 207 5.83 3.62 -24.92
CA ARG A 207 6.79 4.17 -25.89
C ARG A 207 6.76 5.70 -26.03
N HIS A 208 5.60 6.31 -25.81
CA HIS A 208 5.38 7.75 -25.94
C HIS A 208 5.32 8.49 -24.60
N THR A 209 5.74 7.83 -23.52
CA THR A 209 5.81 8.42 -22.18
C THR A 209 7.27 8.69 -21.79
N ARG A 210 7.54 9.04 -20.52
CA ARG A 210 8.90 9.03 -19.97
C ARG A 210 9.46 7.62 -19.75
N GLY A 211 8.63 6.60 -19.91
CA GLY A 211 8.93 5.24 -19.51
C GLY A 211 8.87 5.04 -18.00
N ALA A 212 9.06 3.79 -17.59
CA ALA A 212 9.05 3.40 -16.18
C ALA A 212 9.95 2.18 -15.94
N ALA A 213 10.42 2.03 -14.71
CA ALA A 213 10.78 0.73 -14.17
C ALA A 213 9.51 0.00 -13.74
N VAL A 214 9.38 -1.28 -14.09
CA VAL A 214 8.15 -2.05 -13.82
C VAL A 214 8.49 -3.47 -13.39
N GLY A 215 7.86 -3.92 -12.32
CA GLY A 215 7.85 -5.32 -11.88
C GLY A 215 6.44 -5.90 -11.96
N VAL A 216 6.30 -7.07 -12.56
CA VAL A 216 5.05 -7.82 -12.66
C VAL A 216 5.23 -9.19 -11.99
N ALA A 217 4.37 -9.50 -11.03
CA ALA A 217 4.30 -10.81 -10.37
C ALA A 217 2.96 -11.48 -10.66
N GLU A 218 2.98 -12.78 -10.91
CA GLU A 218 1.78 -13.62 -10.95
C GLU A 218 1.91 -14.70 -9.86
N LEU A 219 0.93 -14.74 -8.97
CA LEU A 219 0.88 -15.59 -7.80
C LEU A 219 -0.22 -16.62 -8.02
N ASP A 220 0.15 -17.89 -8.02
CA ASP A 220 -0.73 -19.04 -8.11
C ASP A 220 -0.56 -19.88 -6.83
N PRO A 221 -1.35 -19.59 -5.77
CA PRO A 221 -1.27 -20.30 -4.51
C PRO A 221 -1.65 -21.77 -4.65
N ALA A 222 -2.59 -22.10 -5.54
CA ALA A 222 -3.04 -23.48 -5.78
C ALA A 222 -1.90 -24.33 -6.36
N ALA A 223 -1.10 -23.77 -7.27
CA ALA A 223 0.09 -24.43 -7.81
C ALA A 223 1.34 -24.26 -6.94
N GLY A 224 1.28 -23.48 -5.84
CA GLY A 224 2.45 -23.15 -5.02
C GLY A 224 3.56 -22.44 -5.83
N ARG A 225 3.17 -21.60 -6.79
CA ARG A 225 4.08 -20.98 -7.76
C ARG A 225 3.93 -19.46 -7.83
N LEU A 226 5.07 -18.78 -7.98
CA LEU A 226 5.14 -17.37 -8.33
C LEU A 226 5.97 -17.21 -9.59
N ARG A 227 5.47 -16.45 -10.57
CA ARG A 227 6.21 -16.02 -11.75
C ARG A 227 6.47 -14.53 -11.68
N PHE A 228 7.68 -14.10 -12.02
CA PHE A 228 8.05 -12.69 -11.98
C PHE A 228 8.86 -12.30 -13.20
N ALA A 229 8.55 -11.11 -13.72
CA ALA A 229 9.37 -10.40 -14.69
C ALA A 229 9.48 -8.95 -14.23
N GLY A 230 10.70 -8.41 -14.20
CA GLY A 230 10.96 -7.03 -13.82
C GLY A 230 11.99 -6.39 -14.75
N LEU A 231 11.76 -5.13 -15.10
CA LEU A 231 12.67 -4.30 -15.87
C LEU A 231 12.90 -2.98 -15.12
N GLY A 232 14.16 -2.67 -14.81
CA GLY A 232 14.57 -1.53 -14.01
C GLY A 232 14.94 -1.91 -12.57
N ASN A 233 14.63 -1.02 -11.64
CA ASN A 233 15.02 -1.01 -10.23
C ASN A 233 13.90 -1.49 -9.27
N ILE A 234 12.78 -2.03 -9.77
CA ILE A 234 11.73 -2.59 -8.91
C ILE A 234 12.27 -3.81 -8.17
N ASN A 235 12.16 -3.79 -6.85
CA ASN A 235 12.58 -4.88 -5.98
C ASN A 235 11.38 -5.75 -5.62
N GLY A 236 11.61 -7.05 -5.48
CA GLY A 236 10.59 -7.99 -5.05
C GLY A 236 11.14 -9.00 -4.05
N VAL A 237 10.33 -9.40 -3.07
CA VAL A 237 10.70 -10.35 -2.02
C VAL A 237 9.54 -11.32 -1.78
N ILE A 238 9.86 -12.62 -1.74
CA ILE A 238 8.98 -13.66 -1.19
C ILE A 238 9.41 -13.89 0.26
N ALA A 239 8.54 -13.57 1.21
CA ALA A 239 8.76 -13.74 2.62
C ALA A 239 7.89 -14.88 3.18
N GLY A 240 8.43 -16.10 3.12
CA GLY A 240 7.93 -17.27 3.85
C GLY A 240 8.71 -17.46 5.16
N ARG A 241 9.13 -18.71 5.44
CA ARG A 241 10.10 -19.02 6.51
C ARG A 241 11.46 -18.36 6.26
N ASN A 242 11.87 -18.32 4.99
CA ASN A 242 13.04 -17.60 4.52
C ASN A 242 12.60 -16.48 3.57
N GLN A 243 13.42 -15.43 3.46
CA GLN A 243 13.23 -14.39 2.44
C GLN A 243 13.99 -14.78 1.17
N ARG A 244 13.35 -14.57 0.01
CA ARG A 244 13.97 -14.77 -1.30
C ARG A 244 13.67 -13.57 -2.20
N ASN A 245 14.71 -12.98 -2.77
CA ASN A 245 14.58 -11.85 -3.68
C ASN A 245 14.13 -12.31 -5.08
N LEU A 246 13.27 -11.51 -5.69
CA LEU A 246 12.86 -11.59 -7.08
C LEU A 246 13.87 -10.82 -7.94
N THR A 247 14.15 -11.35 -9.13
CA THR A 247 15.18 -10.79 -10.03
C THR A 247 14.56 -9.87 -11.06
N SER A 248 14.99 -8.61 -11.07
CA SER A 248 14.73 -7.62 -12.12
C SER A 248 15.96 -7.45 -13.03
N LEU A 249 15.74 -7.21 -14.32
CA LEU A 249 16.80 -6.93 -15.28
C LEU A 249 16.94 -5.42 -15.50
N PRO A 250 18.14 -4.90 -15.81
CA PRO A 250 18.30 -3.50 -16.19
C PRO A 250 17.49 -3.15 -17.45
N GLY A 251 16.87 -1.97 -17.47
CA GLY A 251 16.16 -1.44 -18.63
C GLY A 251 15.05 -0.47 -18.24
N ILE A 252 14.39 0.10 -19.23
CA ILE A 252 13.29 1.06 -19.06
C ILE A 252 12.15 0.64 -19.98
N VAL A 253 10.99 0.34 -19.40
CA VAL A 253 9.76 0.03 -20.14
C VAL A 253 9.34 1.30 -20.90
N GLY A 254 9.13 1.19 -22.22
CA GLY A 254 8.89 2.32 -23.12
C GLY A 254 10.11 2.85 -23.88
N HIS A 255 11.36 2.57 -23.45
CA HIS A 255 12.54 3.15 -24.12
C HIS A 255 13.64 2.13 -24.45
N GLN A 256 14.09 1.37 -23.46
CA GLN A 256 15.25 0.47 -23.59
C GLN A 256 14.84 -0.94 -23.16
N SER A 257 14.47 -1.78 -24.12
CA SER A 257 14.12 -3.19 -23.82
C SER A 257 14.58 -4.15 -24.92
N PRO A 258 15.79 -4.72 -24.83
CA PRO A 258 16.20 -5.78 -25.74
C PRO A 258 15.89 -7.19 -25.22
N THR A 259 15.62 -7.40 -23.92
CA THR A 259 15.36 -8.76 -23.37
C THR A 259 14.49 -8.72 -22.12
N VAL A 260 13.28 -9.29 -22.22
CA VAL A 260 12.41 -9.57 -21.07
C VAL A 260 12.55 -11.05 -20.72
N ARG A 261 12.84 -11.35 -19.44
CA ARG A 261 12.94 -12.71 -18.91
C ARG A 261 11.96 -12.92 -17.76
N GLU A 262 11.30 -14.06 -17.80
CA GLU A 262 10.46 -14.57 -16.72
C GLU A 262 11.28 -15.50 -15.82
N TYR A 263 10.99 -15.47 -14.52
CA TYR A 263 11.58 -16.34 -13.53
C TYR A 263 10.48 -17.00 -12.70
N ASP A 264 10.57 -18.32 -12.54
CA ASP A 264 9.71 -19.10 -11.66
C ASP A 264 10.33 -19.24 -10.26
N TYR A 265 9.47 -19.11 -9.25
CA TYR A 265 9.81 -19.28 -7.85
C TYR A 265 8.78 -20.18 -7.18
N THR A 266 9.21 -20.92 -6.16
CA THR A 266 8.30 -21.59 -5.24
C THR A 266 7.60 -20.54 -4.38
N LEU A 267 6.28 -20.62 -4.30
CA LEU A 267 5.45 -19.81 -3.42
C LEU A 267 5.01 -20.68 -2.22
N PRO A 268 5.60 -20.48 -1.03
CA PRO A 268 5.18 -21.20 0.16
C PRO A 268 3.74 -20.80 0.57
N PRO A 269 2.98 -21.70 1.21
CA PRO A 269 1.68 -21.34 1.80
C PRO A 269 1.83 -20.20 2.83
N ALA A 270 0.84 -19.30 2.88
CA ALA A 270 0.82 -18.14 3.79
C ALA A 270 2.04 -17.22 3.66
N ALA A 271 2.73 -17.23 2.51
CA ALA A 271 3.83 -16.32 2.24
C ALA A 271 3.32 -14.89 2.00
N LEU A 272 4.21 -13.93 2.22
CA LEU A 272 4.03 -12.57 1.76
C LEU A 272 4.87 -12.36 0.50
N VAL A 273 4.30 -11.65 -0.47
CA VAL A 273 5.02 -11.16 -1.65
C VAL A 273 5.03 -9.65 -1.58
N ILE A 274 6.22 -9.06 -1.52
CA ILE A 274 6.40 -7.63 -1.33
C ILE A 274 7.15 -7.09 -2.55
N LEU A 275 6.55 -6.15 -3.27
CA LEU A 275 7.23 -5.34 -4.28
C LEU A 275 7.47 -3.93 -3.73
N HIS A 276 8.61 -3.32 -4.04
CA HIS A 276 8.83 -1.91 -3.75
C HIS A 276 9.72 -1.22 -4.78
N SER A 277 9.54 0.10 -4.95
CA SER A 277 10.44 0.95 -5.75
C SER A 277 11.76 1.17 -5.02
N ASP A 278 12.75 1.79 -5.68
CA ASP A 278 14.01 2.18 -5.05
C ASP A 278 13.87 3.40 -4.12
N GLY A 279 12.69 4.02 -4.11
CA GLY A 279 12.19 4.91 -3.07
C GLY A 279 12.19 4.30 -1.66
N LEU A 280 12.39 2.99 -1.53
CA LEU A 280 12.65 2.31 -0.27
C LEU A 280 14.09 1.81 -0.17
N ASN A 281 14.71 2.01 0.99
CA ASN A 281 15.96 1.34 1.32
C ASN A 281 15.74 -0.18 1.36
N PRO A 282 16.41 -0.99 0.51
CA PRO A 282 16.15 -2.42 0.42
C PRO A 282 16.65 -3.23 1.62
N ARG A 283 17.32 -2.60 2.61
CA ARG A 283 17.90 -3.27 3.79
C ARG A 283 16.90 -3.43 4.95
N TRP A 284 15.61 -3.51 4.67
CA TRP A 284 14.61 -3.87 5.67
C TRP A 284 14.56 -5.39 5.86
N ASP A 285 14.15 -5.82 7.05
CA ASP A 285 13.96 -7.23 7.37
C ASP A 285 12.69 -7.38 8.21
N LEU A 286 11.76 -8.21 7.76
CA LEU A 286 10.51 -8.48 8.49
C LEU A 286 10.74 -9.07 9.88
N ASP A 287 11.87 -9.74 10.11
CA ASP A 287 12.17 -10.32 11.42
C ASP A 287 12.55 -9.25 12.46
N SER A 288 12.87 -8.03 12.00
CA SER A 288 12.98 -6.84 12.86
C SER A 288 11.64 -6.29 13.34
N TYR A 289 10.52 -6.86 12.88
CA TYR A 289 9.15 -6.43 13.19
C TYR A 289 8.31 -7.61 13.71
N PRO A 290 8.45 -7.98 15.00
CA PRO A 290 7.71 -9.07 15.60
C PRO A 290 6.19 -8.89 15.38
N GLY A 291 5.52 -9.94 14.91
CA GLY A 291 4.07 -9.94 14.68
C GLY A 291 3.58 -9.15 13.45
N LEU A 292 4.45 -8.49 12.68
CA LEU A 292 4.04 -7.74 11.49
C LEU A 292 3.50 -8.65 10.38
N ARG A 293 4.07 -9.86 10.24
CA ARG A 293 3.72 -10.82 9.18
C ARG A 293 2.25 -11.25 9.19
N THR A 294 1.57 -11.16 10.34
CA THR A 294 0.17 -11.53 10.52
C THR A 294 -0.81 -10.39 10.26
N ARG A 295 -0.30 -9.17 10.01
CA ARG A 295 -1.10 -7.96 9.81
C ARG A 295 -1.64 -7.83 8.39
N ALA A 296 -2.64 -6.99 8.21
CA ALA A 296 -3.19 -6.67 6.90
C ALA A 296 -2.07 -6.20 5.95
N PRO A 297 -2.11 -6.58 4.65
CA PRO A 297 -1.13 -6.13 3.67
C PRO A 297 -0.90 -4.60 3.67
N LEU A 298 -1.97 -3.81 3.86
CA LEU A 298 -1.88 -2.36 3.99
C LEU A 298 -1.05 -1.91 5.21
N VAL A 299 -1.21 -2.55 6.36
CA VAL A 299 -0.45 -2.24 7.58
C VAL A 299 1.03 -2.61 7.41
N ILE A 300 1.31 -3.72 6.73
CA ILE A 300 2.67 -4.13 6.37
C ILE A 300 3.30 -3.10 5.44
N ALA A 301 2.60 -2.73 4.36
CA ALA A 301 3.06 -1.73 3.40
C ALA A 301 3.34 -0.37 4.08
N ALA A 302 2.44 0.07 4.96
CA ALA A 302 2.59 1.31 5.72
C ALA A 302 3.80 1.29 6.66
N THR A 303 4.02 0.17 7.35
CA THR A 303 5.16 0.01 8.26
C THR A 303 6.48 0.08 7.49
N LEU A 304 6.58 -0.62 6.36
CA LEU A 304 7.77 -0.59 5.50
C LEU A 304 8.00 0.79 4.87
N LEU A 305 6.94 1.45 4.38
CA LEU A 305 7.03 2.79 3.81
C LEU A 305 7.46 3.84 4.84
N ARG A 306 7.02 3.70 6.09
CA ARG A 306 7.42 4.57 7.21
C ARG A 306 8.90 4.40 7.54
N ASP A 307 9.37 3.16 7.68
CA ASP A 307 10.68 2.85 8.27
C ASP A 307 11.80 2.76 7.22
N ALA A 308 11.48 2.34 5.99
CA ALA A 308 12.43 2.18 4.90
C ALA A 308 12.26 3.22 3.77
N GLY A 309 11.15 3.95 3.72
CA GLY A 309 10.88 4.91 2.64
C GLY A 309 11.76 6.17 2.71
N LEU A 310 12.48 6.45 1.64
CA LEU A 310 13.33 7.62 1.47
C LEU A 310 12.49 8.88 1.23
N ARG A 311 12.83 9.99 1.90
CA ARG A 311 12.12 11.28 1.73
C ARG A 311 12.53 12.06 0.48
N ARG A 312 13.62 11.66 -0.15
CA ARG A 312 14.23 12.30 -1.31
C ARG A 312 13.79 11.68 -2.64
N ASP A 313 12.78 10.82 -2.58
CA ASP A 313 12.25 10.14 -3.75
C ASP A 313 10.75 9.87 -3.59
N ASP A 314 10.09 9.57 -4.71
CA ASP A 314 8.81 8.87 -4.70
C ASP A 314 9.02 7.48 -4.07
N ALA A 315 8.02 6.97 -3.35
CA ALA A 315 8.16 5.69 -2.65
C ALA A 315 6.89 4.85 -2.74
N GLY A 316 7.03 3.61 -3.21
CA GLY A 316 5.94 2.69 -3.50
C GLY A 316 6.20 1.32 -2.92
N VAL A 317 5.18 0.75 -2.26
CA VAL A 317 5.21 -0.61 -1.69
C VAL A 317 3.91 -1.31 -2.05
N LEU A 318 3.98 -2.57 -2.48
CA LEU A 318 2.83 -3.44 -2.70
C LEU A 318 3.06 -4.75 -1.97
N VAL A 319 2.13 -5.16 -1.14
CA VAL A 319 2.18 -6.40 -0.36
C VAL A 319 1.01 -7.28 -0.76
N ALA A 320 1.26 -8.57 -0.97
CA ALA A 320 0.22 -9.58 -1.16
C ALA A 320 0.44 -10.76 -0.24
N ARG A 321 -0.66 -11.33 0.25
CA ARG A 321 -0.72 -12.58 1.02
C ARG A 321 -1.31 -13.68 0.13
N THR A 322 -0.80 -14.90 0.30
CA THR A 322 -1.15 -16.08 -0.48
C THR A 322 -1.71 -17.20 0.35
#